data_AF-A0ABD6WJM3-F1
#
_entry.id   AF-A0ABD6WJM3-F1
#
_cell.length_a   1.000
_cell.length_b   1.000
_cell.length_c   1.000
_cell.angle_alpha   90.00
_cell.angle_beta   90.00
_cell.angle_gamma   90.00
#
_symmetry.space_group_name_H-M   'P 1'
#
loop_
_entity.id
_entity.type
_entity.pdbx_description
1 polymer ?
#
loop_
_entity_poly.entity_id
_entity_poly.type
_entity_poly.pdbx_seq_one_letter_code
_entity_poly.pdbx_strand_id
1 'polypeptide(L)'
;MGAVAALFAVLLTLTLATPAQALSGSGYNNTLPYQQGCGRGAYAISSKAILGGTVSMVYSPTCQTNWLEWYGPNRFTSKKMYQPVQTAAENDTAGWSYSRQVYAPGATVARGEIYVWVDNTGRNGSQAWSVRCGSTCEWVQFN
;
A
#
# COMPACT_ATOMS: atom_id res chain seq x y z
N MET A 1 2.62 -25.32 64.52
CA MET A 1 2.59 -24.12 63.66
C MET A 1 2.92 -24.60 62.25
N GLY A 2 1.92 -24.80 61.40
CA GLY A 2 2.11 -25.44 60.09
C GLY A 2 1.32 -24.74 58.99
N ALA A 3 2.01 -24.54 57.86
CA ALA A 3 1.57 -24.29 56.48
C ALA A 3 0.56 -23.11 56.26
N VAL A 4 0.58 -22.36 55.16
CA VAL A 4 0.42 -22.81 53.77
C VAL A 4 1.04 -21.77 52.82
N ALA A 5 1.90 -22.22 51.89
CA ALA A 5 2.38 -21.43 50.77
C ALA A 5 1.41 -21.59 49.58
N ALA A 6 0.86 -20.49 49.07
CA ALA A 6 -0.02 -20.49 47.91
C ALA A 6 0.80 -20.32 46.62
N LEU A 7 0.84 -21.36 45.79
CA LEU A 7 1.38 -21.35 44.44
C LEU A 7 0.35 -20.75 43.48
N PHE A 8 0.66 -19.59 42.90
CA PHE A 8 -0.08 -19.04 41.76
C PHE A 8 0.40 -19.70 40.46
N ALA A 9 -0.45 -20.52 39.85
CA ALA A 9 -0.22 -21.05 38.51
C ALA A 9 -0.64 -20.00 37.47
N VAL A 10 0.32 -19.45 36.74
CA VAL A 10 0.09 -18.54 35.60
C VAL A 10 -0.28 -19.41 34.39
N LEU A 11 -1.56 -19.41 33.99
CA LEU A 11 -2.00 -20.00 32.73
C LEU A 11 -1.55 -19.10 31.57
N LEU A 12 -0.57 -19.58 30.79
CA LEU A 12 -0.17 -18.98 29.52
C LEU A 12 -1.16 -19.43 28.43
N THR A 13 -2.12 -18.59 28.06
CA THR A 13 -3.01 -18.85 26.92
C THR A 13 -2.28 -18.54 25.62
N LEU A 14 -1.76 -19.58 24.95
CA LEU A 14 -1.28 -19.46 23.57
C LEU A 14 -2.50 -19.28 22.65
N THR A 15 -2.75 -18.04 22.23
CA THR A 15 -3.67 -17.77 21.12
C THR A 15 -2.99 -18.22 19.83
N LEU A 16 -3.47 -19.32 19.27
CA LEU A 16 -3.08 -19.75 17.93
C LEU A 16 -3.64 -18.72 16.95
N ALA A 17 -2.77 -17.86 16.42
CA ALA A 17 -3.11 -17.00 15.29
C ALA A 17 -3.53 -17.90 14.13
N THR A 18 -4.81 -17.85 13.76
CA THR A 18 -5.29 -18.53 12.56
C THR A 18 -4.51 -17.97 11.37
N PRO A 19 -3.96 -18.82 10.49
CA PRO A 19 -3.27 -18.33 9.31
C PRO A 19 -4.26 -17.48 8.52
N ALA A 20 -3.91 -16.22 8.26
CA ALA A 20 -4.69 -15.35 7.40
C ALA A 20 -4.90 -16.10 6.08
N GLN A 21 -6.17 -16.38 5.74
CA GLN A 21 -6.49 -17.05 4.49
C GLN A 21 -6.00 -16.15 3.36
N ALA A 22 -5.09 -16.66 2.54
CA ALA A 22 -4.63 -15.95 1.36
C ALA A 22 -5.85 -15.72 0.46
N LEU A 23 -6.24 -14.46 0.29
CA LEU A 23 -7.17 -14.10 -0.77
C LEU A 23 -6.55 -14.53 -2.11
N SER A 24 -7.36 -14.78 -3.12
CA SER A 24 -6.85 -15.03 -4.46
C SER A 24 -7.61 -14.19 -5.46
N GLY A 25 -6.95 -13.88 -6.57
CA GLY A 25 -7.58 -13.10 -7.64
C GLY A 25 -8.02 -11.71 -7.16
N SER A 26 -9.19 -11.31 -7.63
CA SER A 26 -9.84 -10.04 -7.30
C SER A 26 -10.16 -9.85 -5.82
N GLY A 27 -10.02 -10.88 -4.97
CA GLY A 27 -10.18 -10.76 -3.51
C GLY A 27 -9.21 -9.75 -2.88
N TYR A 28 -8.06 -9.50 -3.51
CA TYR A 28 -7.09 -8.51 -3.05
C TYR A 28 -7.46 -7.06 -3.36
N ASN A 29 -8.46 -6.82 -4.19
CA ASN A 29 -8.87 -5.47 -4.54
C ASN A 29 -9.23 -4.64 -3.30
N ASN A 30 -8.79 -3.39 -3.28
CA ASN A 30 -9.11 -2.44 -2.21
C ASN A 30 -8.65 -2.90 -0.81
N THR A 31 -7.58 -3.69 -0.75
CA THR A 31 -6.89 -4.11 0.49
C THR A 31 -5.52 -3.45 0.62
N LEU A 32 -4.94 -3.45 1.82
CA LEU A 32 -3.59 -2.92 2.07
C LEU A 32 -2.52 -3.99 1.74
N PRO A 33 -1.62 -3.76 0.77
CA PRO A 33 -0.74 -4.79 0.21
C PRO A 33 0.13 -5.48 1.27
N TYR A 34 0.71 -4.72 2.19
CA TYR A 34 1.62 -5.26 3.20
C TYR A 34 0.90 -6.07 4.28
N GLN A 35 -0.32 -5.70 4.63
CA GLN A 35 -1.13 -6.48 5.60
C GLN A 35 -1.59 -7.82 5.01
N GLN A 36 -1.71 -7.90 3.68
CA GLN A 36 -2.05 -9.12 2.96
C GLN A 36 -0.83 -9.98 2.59
N GLY A 37 0.39 -9.56 2.96
CA GLY A 37 1.62 -10.24 2.59
C GLY A 37 2.07 -10.03 1.14
N CYS A 38 1.36 -9.20 0.37
CA CYS A 38 1.64 -8.96 -1.05
C CYS A 38 2.93 -8.16 -1.30
N GLY A 39 3.44 -7.46 -0.28
CA GLY A 39 4.72 -6.75 -0.37
C GLY A 39 5.95 -7.68 -0.49
N ARG A 40 5.83 -8.97 -0.19
CA ARG A 40 6.96 -9.90 -0.25
C ARG A 40 7.36 -10.16 -1.70
N GLY A 41 8.59 -9.79 -2.06
CA GLY A 41 9.09 -9.95 -3.44
C GLY A 41 8.45 -9.01 -4.45
N ALA A 42 7.70 -8.02 -3.98
CA ALA A 42 7.18 -6.97 -4.84
C ALA A 42 8.30 -6.04 -5.32
N TYR A 43 8.12 -5.44 -6.48
CA TYR A 43 9.12 -4.56 -7.09
C TYR A 43 8.46 -3.41 -7.85
N ALA A 44 9.15 -2.28 -7.92
CA ALA A 44 8.72 -1.14 -8.72
C ALA A 44 8.81 -1.47 -10.21
N ILE A 45 7.73 -1.25 -10.95
CA ILE A 45 7.67 -1.42 -12.41
C ILE A 45 7.81 -0.09 -13.15
N SER A 46 7.56 1.04 -12.48
CA SER A 46 7.81 2.37 -13.00
C SER A 46 7.83 3.37 -11.86
N SER A 47 8.61 4.45 -12.00
CA SER A 47 8.75 5.48 -10.97
C SER A 47 8.79 6.88 -11.56
N LYS A 48 8.42 7.86 -10.74
CA LYS A 48 8.42 9.28 -11.08
C LYS A 48 8.89 10.11 -9.90
N ALA A 49 9.83 11.02 -10.13
CA ALA A 49 10.22 12.02 -9.15
C ALA A 49 9.15 13.12 -9.04
N ILE A 50 8.74 13.45 -7.82
CA ILE A 50 7.73 14.48 -7.51
C ILE A 50 8.17 15.20 -6.23
N LEU A 51 8.28 16.54 -6.27
CA LEU A 51 8.52 17.38 -5.09
C LEU A 51 9.64 16.90 -4.12
N GLY A 52 10.72 16.36 -4.67
CA GLY A 52 11.88 15.88 -3.89
C GLY A 52 11.74 14.47 -3.31
N GLY A 53 10.66 13.75 -3.63
CA GLY A 53 10.54 12.31 -3.42
C GLY A 53 10.25 11.57 -4.73
N THR A 54 9.89 10.30 -4.60
CA THR A 54 9.61 9.38 -5.69
C THR A 54 8.31 8.65 -5.42
N VAL A 55 7.42 8.64 -6.41
CA VAL A 55 6.31 7.70 -6.46
C VAL A 55 6.68 6.54 -7.37
N SER A 56 6.28 5.32 -7.00
CA SER A 56 6.46 4.11 -7.82
C SER A 56 5.14 3.38 -8.00
N MET A 57 4.88 2.90 -9.21
CA MET A 57 3.93 1.80 -9.41
C MET A 57 4.66 0.50 -9.07
N VAL A 58 4.10 -0.27 -8.15
CA VAL A 58 4.67 -1.52 -7.65
C VAL A 58 3.81 -2.69 -8.11
N TYR A 59 4.45 -3.83 -8.37
CA TYR A 59 3.80 -5.09 -8.70
C TYR A 59 4.24 -6.20 -7.75
N SER A 60 3.28 -7.00 -7.27
CA SER A 60 3.55 -8.23 -6.52
C SER A 60 3.37 -9.45 -7.44
N PRO A 61 4.41 -10.25 -7.71
CA PRO A 61 4.23 -11.52 -8.39
C PRO A 61 3.47 -12.54 -7.52
N THR A 62 3.53 -12.42 -6.20
CA THR A 62 2.88 -13.34 -5.26
C THR A 62 1.36 -13.16 -5.25
N CYS A 63 0.87 -11.92 -5.21
CA CYS A 63 -0.56 -11.63 -5.22
C CYS A 63 -1.10 -11.25 -6.60
N GLN A 64 -0.22 -11.03 -7.58
CA GLN A 64 -0.52 -10.49 -8.90
C GLN A 64 -1.30 -9.16 -8.83
N THR A 65 -0.87 -8.29 -7.91
CA THR A 65 -1.51 -7.01 -7.61
C THR A 65 -0.57 -5.84 -7.88
N ASN A 66 -1.15 -4.67 -8.08
CA ASN A 66 -0.45 -3.40 -8.23
C ASN A 66 -0.93 -2.35 -7.22
N TRP A 67 -0.04 -1.45 -6.83
CA TRP A 67 -0.33 -0.29 -5.98
C TRP A 67 0.71 0.82 -6.19
N LEU A 68 0.47 1.99 -5.59
CA LEU A 68 1.42 3.09 -5.57
C LEU A 68 2.19 3.13 -4.26
N GLU A 69 3.48 3.42 -4.31
CA GLU A 69 4.32 3.73 -3.15
C GLU A 69 4.91 5.12 -3.28
N TRP A 70 4.91 5.86 -2.17
CA TRP A 70 5.64 7.10 -2.01
C TRP A 70 6.88 6.86 -1.14
N TYR A 71 8.02 7.42 -1.56
CA TYR A 71 9.23 7.52 -0.76
C TYR A 71 9.84 8.92 -0.90
N GLY A 72 10.02 9.66 0.18
CA GLY A 72 10.54 11.02 0.14
C GLY A 72 10.39 11.78 1.46
N PRO A 73 10.36 13.12 1.40
CA PRO A 73 10.08 13.94 2.58
C PRO A 73 8.70 13.65 3.17
N ASN A 74 8.53 13.99 4.46
CA ASN A 74 7.23 13.96 5.12
C ASN A 74 6.29 15.00 4.49
N ARG A 75 5.44 14.54 3.58
CA ARG A 75 4.43 15.34 2.85
C ARG A 75 3.08 14.70 3.04
N PHE A 76 2.02 15.51 2.99
CA PHE A 76 0.69 14.96 2.84
C PHE A 76 0.60 14.37 1.44
N THR A 77 0.18 13.10 1.35
CA THR A 77 0.03 12.36 0.12
C THR A 77 -1.31 11.66 0.10
N SER A 78 -2.00 11.69 -1.04
CA SER A 78 -3.26 10.97 -1.25
C SER A 78 -3.09 10.07 -2.44
N LYS A 79 -3.25 8.75 -2.27
CA LYS A 79 -3.01 7.75 -3.32
C LYS A 79 -4.21 6.84 -3.50
N LYS A 80 -4.59 6.57 -4.75
CA LYS A 80 -5.69 5.66 -5.08
C LYS A 80 -5.43 4.93 -6.39
N MET A 81 -5.98 3.74 -6.52
CA MET A 81 -6.04 2.98 -7.77
C MET A 81 -7.43 3.13 -8.40
N TYR A 82 -7.51 3.07 -9.73
CA TYR A 82 -8.74 3.21 -10.53
C TYR A 82 -9.05 2.02 -11.42
N GLN A 83 -8.01 1.31 -11.88
CA GLN A 83 -8.17 0.18 -12.79
C GLN A 83 -7.38 -1.01 -12.25
N PRO A 84 -7.94 -2.23 -12.35
CA PRO A 84 -9.26 -2.54 -12.90
C PRO A 84 -10.46 -2.12 -12.01
N VAL A 85 -10.23 -1.74 -10.76
CA VAL A 85 -11.27 -1.24 -9.86
C VAL A 85 -10.79 0.00 -9.12
N GLN A 86 -11.74 0.85 -8.72
CA GLN A 86 -11.43 2.00 -7.88
C GLN A 86 -11.29 1.59 -6.41
N THR A 87 -10.19 2.00 -5.78
CA THR A 87 -9.96 1.78 -4.35
C THR A 87 -10.33 3.02 -3.54
N ALA A 88 -10.48 2.84 -2.22
CA ALA A 88 -10.43 3.98 -1.31
C ALA A 88 -9.05 4.66 -1.40
N ALA A 89 -9.03 5.97 -1.11
CA ALA A 89 -7.80 6.74 -1.06
C ALA A 89 -7.08 6.51 0.27
N GLU A 90 -5.77 6.32 0.21
CA GLU A 90 -4.89 6.34 1.39
C GLU A 90 -4.27 7.72 1.52
N ASN A 91 -4.46 8.35 2.68
CA ASN A 91 -3.97 9.67 3.00
C ASN A 91 -2.92 9.56 4.11
N ASP A 92 -1.70 10.01 3.84
CA ASP A 92 -0.56 9.83 4.75
C ASP A 92 0.31 11.08 4.80
N THR A 93 0.99 11.29 5.93
CA THR A 93 1.97 12.38 6.12
C THR A 93 3.41 11.88 6.32
N ALA A 94 3.65 10.60 6.03
CA ALA A 94 4.93 9.92 6.27
C ALA A 94 5.85 9.95 5.04
N GLY A 95 7.15 9.90 5.28
CA GLY A 95 8.17 9.82 4.23
C GLY A 95 8.17 8.51 3.44
N TRP A 96 7.50 7.48 3.95
CA TRP A 96 7.14 6.30 3.17
C TRP A 96 5.68 5.92 3.44
N SER A 97 4.93 5.65 2.38
CA SER A 97 3.52 5.24 2.45
C SER A 97 3.08 4.60 1.15
N TYR A 98 1.90 3.97 1.13
CA TYR A 98 1.43 3.21 -0.03
C TYR A 98 -0.09 3.29 -0.19
N SER A 99 -0.58 3.07 -1.40
CA SER A 99 -2.01 2.96 -1.67
C SER A 99 -2.53 1.57 -1.35
N ARG A 100 -3.87 1.43 -1.39
CA ARG A 100 -4.51 0.12 -1.52
C ARG A 100 -4.17 -0.49 -2.88
N GLN A 101 -4.25 -1.81 -2.95
CA GLN A 101 -3.87 -2.57 -4.13
C GLN A 101 -5.07 -2.97 -5.01
N VAL A 102 -4.77 -3.30 -6.26
CA VAL A 102 -5.71 -3.86 -7.22
C VAL A 102 -5.11 -5.12 -7.86
N TYR A 103 -5.93 -6.15 -8.08
CA TYR A 103 -5.52 -7.36 -8.77
C TYR A 103 -5.46 -7.11 -10.28
N ALA A 104 -4.26 -7.16 -10.85
CA ALA A 104 -4.02 -6.86 -12.27
C ALA A 104 -2.90 -7.78 -12.81
N PRO A 105 -3.21 -9.06 -13.07
CA PRO A 105 -2.22 -10.02 -13.52
C PRO A 105 -1.82 -9.79 -14.98
N GLY A 106 -0.57 -10.16 -15.31
CA GLY A 106 -0.09 -10.18 -16.69
C GLY A 106 -0.10 -8.80 -17.35
N ALA A 107 -0.80 -8.68 -18.48
CA ALA A 107 -0.93 -7.43 -19.23
C ALA A 107 -2.18 -6.60 -18.85
N THR A 108 -2.87 -6.97 -17.76
CA THR A 108 -4.03 -6.23 -17.27
C THR A 108 -3.62 -4.81 -16.89
N VAL A 109 -4.39 -3.82 -17.35
CA VAL A 109 -4.07 -2.42 -17.08
C VAL A 109 -4.29 -2.09 -15.61
N ALA A 110 -3.25 -1.60 -14.95
CA ALA A 110 -3.32 -0.96 -13.64
C ALA A 110 -3.19 0.56 -13.80
N ARG A 111 -4.13 1.31 -13.23
CA ARG A 111 -4.08 2.78 -13.21
C ARG A 111 -4.17 3.29 -11.78
N GLY A 112 -3.31 4.23 -11.43
CA GLY A 112 -3.31 4.91 -10.14
C GLY A 112 -3.14 6.41 -10.27
N GLU A 113 -3.48 7.12 -9.21
CA GLU A 113 -3.23 8.55 -9.06
C GLU A 113 -2.63 8.83 -7.68
N ILE A 114 -1.73 9.80 -7.64
CA ILE A 114 -1.17 10.36 -6.43
C ILE A 114 -1.28 11.88 -6.47
N TYR A 115 -1.63 12.45 -5.32
CA TYR A 115 -1.47 13.87 -5.03
C TYR A 115 -0.38 14.00 -3.97
N VAL A 116 0.59 14.88 -4.20
CA VAL A 116 1.68 15.19 -3.24
C VAL A 116 1.64 16.68 -2.97
N TRP A 117 1.43 17.06 -1.71
CA TRP A 117 1.37 18.46 -1.31
C TRP A 117 2.78 18.99 -1.05
N VAL A 118 2.97 20.30 -1.26
CA VAL A 118 4.25 20.99 -0.95
C VAL A 118 4.53 21.07 0.55
N ASP A 119 3.64 20.58 1.40
CA ASP A 119 3.79 20.49 2.85
C ASP A 119 3.13 19.22 3.42
N ASN A 120 3.11 19.09 4.73
CA ASN A 120 2.46 17.99 5.44
C ASN A 120 1.05 18.32 5.96
N THR A 121 0.49 19.49 5.60
CA THR A 121 -0.81 19.95 6.10
C THR A 121 -1.96 19.62 5.16
N GLY A 122 -1.66 19.39 3.87
CA GLY A 122 -2.67 19.14 2.85
C GLY A 122 -3.39 20.42 2.39
N ARG A 123 -2.90 21.61 2.77
CA ARG A 123 -3.56 22.90 2.49
C ARG A 123 -2.83 23.78 1.48
N ASN A 124 -1.51 23.58 1.33
CA ASN A 124 -0.69 24.35 0.40
C ASN A 124 -0.43 23.48 -0.83
N GLY A 125 -0.61 24.06 -2.02
CA GLY A 125 -0.73 23.41 -3.35
C GLY A 125 -0.08 22.03 -3.54
N SER A 126 -0.69 21.22 -4.41
CA SER A 126 -0.23 19.87 -4.71
C SER A 126 0.24 19.72 -6.15
N GLN A 127 1.07 18.71 -6.39
CA GLN A 127 1.24 18.12 -7.70
C GLN A 127 0.44 16.82 -7.76
N ALA A 128 -0.36 16.67 -8.81
CA ALA A 128 -1.12 15.45 -9.05
C ALA A 128 -0.59 14.73 -10.29
N TRP A 129 -0.43 13.41 -10.17
CA TRP A 129 0.11 12.57 -11.23
C TRP A 129 -0.70 11.28 -11.34
N SER A 130 -1.00 10.88 -12.57
CA SER A 130 -1.57 9.58 -12.88
C SER A 130 -0.51 8.70 -13.52
N VAL A 131 -0.55 7.41 -13.20
CA VAL A 131 0.20 6.38 -13.91
C VAL A 131 -0.75 5.33 -14.46
N ARG A 132 -0.53 4.93 -15.69
CA ARG A 132 -1.21 3.82 -16.33
C ARG A 132 -0.17 2.82 -16.82
N CYS A 133 -0.24 1.59 -16.32
CA CYS A 133 0.66 0.50 -16.68
C CYS A 133 -0.14 -0.64 -17.34
N GLY A 134 0.23 -0.99 -18.57
CA GLY A 134 -0.17 -2.22 -19.26
C GLY A 134 1.08 -2.98 -19.68
N SER A 135 1.36 -3.03 -20.99
CA SER A 135 2.68 -3.49 -21.50
C SER A 135 3.80 -2.48 -21.23
N THR A 136 3.46 -1.19 -21.13
CA THR A 136 4.34 -0.08 -20.75
C THR A 136 3.65 0.77 -19.69
N CYS A 137 4.43 1.58 -18.98
CA CYS A 137 3.92 2.55 -18.02
C CYS A 137 4.07 3.98 -18.54
N GLU A 138 3.03 4.78 -18.37
CA GLU A 138 3.03 6.21 -18.73
C GLU A 138 2.62 7.04 -17.51
N TRP A 139 3.35 8.13 -17.26
CA TRP A 139 3.07 9.10 -16.20
C TRP A 139 2.57 10.41 -16.80
N VAL A 140 1.41 10.87 -16.36
CA VAL A 140 0.80 12.12 -16.81
C VAL A 140 0.53 13.01 -15.61
N GLN A 141 1.02 14.25 -15.66
CA GLN A 141 0.68 15.25 -14.67
C GLN A 141 -0.72 15.80 -14.96
N PHE A 142 -1.50 16.04 -13.91
CA PHE A 142 -2.78 16.72 -14.03
C PHE A 142 -2.94 17.75 -12.90
N ASN A 143 -3.91 18.66 -13.06
CA ASN A 143 -4.19 19.75 -12.13
C ASN A 143 -5.34 19.40 -11.20
#